data_AF-A0A4C1XVR5-F1
#
_entry.id   AF-A0A4C1XVR5-F1
#
_cell.length_a   1.000
_cell.length_b   1.000
_cell.length_c   1.000
_cell.angle_alpha   90.00
_cell.angle_beta   90.00
_cell.angle_gamma   90.00
#
_symmetry.space_group_name_H-M   'P 1'
#
loop_
_entity.id
_entity.type
_entity.pdbx_description
1 polymer ?
#
loop_
_entity_poly.entity_id
_entity_poly.type
_entity_poly.pdbx_seq_one_letter_code
_entity_poly.pdbx_strand_id
1 'polypeptide(L)'
;MNYARATSKKETTKGCVQRSIVGPTFWNVILDSRLDELSEEEIHYQAFADNVVLIFSDRSITSLQERANSVLLPFMQWEKLNKLKYASHKTKIILFTRKLKYGVPIVRMAGKQIELVNELNLLDLTID
;
A
#
# COMPACT_ATOMS: atom_id res chain seq x y z
N MET A 1 22.12 8.77 -19.22
CA MET A 1 22.54 7.38 -19.56
C MET A 1 23.21 7.46 -20.92
N ASN A 2 24.48 7.05 -21.04
CA ASN A 2 25.25 7.22 -22.29
C ASN A 2 25.18 5.93 -23.10
N TYR A 3 24.45 5.96 -24.22
CA TYR A 3 24.55 4.99 -25.30
C TYR A 3 24.96 5.78 -26.55
N ALA A 4 26.02 5.34 -27.25
CA ALA A 4 26.48 5.90 -28.52
C ALA A 4 26.85 7.41 -28.55
N ARG A 5 27.59 7.92 -27.54
CA ARG A 5 28.08 9.33 -27.47
C ARG A 5 26.99 10.43 -27.47
N ALA A 6 25.72 10.08 -27.35
CA ALA A 6 24.64 11.03 -27.15
C ALA A 6 24.34 11.18 -25.64
N THR A 7 24.58 12.37 -25.10
CA THR A 7 24.24 12.70 -23.71
C THR A 7 22.79 13.20 -23.66
N SER A 8 21.86 12.35 -23.22
CA SER A 8 20.49 12.79 -22.92
C SER A 8 20.37 13.18 -21.46
N LYS A 9 19.96 14.43 -21.20
CA LYS A 9 19.71 14.99 -19.86
C LYS A 9 18.21 15.24 -19.76
N LYS A 10 17.55 14.61 -18.79
CA LYS A 10 16.13 14.82 -18.50
C LYS A 10 16.01 15.15 -17.02
N GLU A 11 15.44 16.30 -16.71
CA GLU A 11 15.16 16.66 -15.32
C GLU A 11 14.00 15.81 -14.78
N THR A 12 14.24 15.17 -13.64
CA THR A 12 13.19 14.47 -12.88
C THR A 12 12.35 15.50 -12.15
N THR A 13 11.16 15.77 -12.67
CA THR A 13 10.19 16.68 -12.06
C THR A 13 9.30 16.01 -11.02
N LYS A 14 9.33 14.68 -10.92
CA LYS A 14 8.59 13.85 -9.96
C LYS A 14 9.37 12.59 -9.58
N GLY A 15 9.26 12.18 -8.32
CA GLY A 15 9.89 10.98 -7.77
C GLY A 15 11.28 11.23 -7.19
N CYS A 16 11.85 10.20 -6.56
CA CYS A 16 13.23 10.23 -6.06
C CYS A 16 14.15 9.41 -6.98
N VAL A 17 15.43 9.79 -7.06
CA VAL A 17 16.43 9.05 -7.83
C VAL A 17 16.61 7.66 -7.18
N GLN A 18 16.49 6.60 -7.98
CA GLN A 18 16.71 5.24 -7.50
C GLN A 18 18.14 5.12 -6.96
N ARG A 19 18.30 4.53 -5.76
CA ARG A 19 19.54 4.50 -4.95
C ARG A 19 19.90 5.80 -4.21
N SER A 20 19.02 6.81 -4.20
CA SER A 20 19.16 7.93 -3.27
C SER A 20 19.00 7.43 -1.83
N ILE A 21 19.97 7.73 -0.98
CA ILE A 21 19.92 7.45 0.47
C ILE A 21 18.73 8.17 1.11
N VAL A 22 18.37 9.34 0.59
CA VAL A 22 17.29 10.20 1.12
C VAL A 22 15.91 9.79 0.59
N GLY A 23 15.85 8.97 -0.46
CA GLY A 23 14.59 8.58 -1.09
C GLY A 23 13.61 7.88 -0.15
N PRO A 24 14.04 6.84 0.60
CA PRO A 24 13.19 6.19 1.60
C PRO A 24 12.69 7.16 2.68
N THR A 25 13.56 8.04 3.19
CA THR A 25 13.18 9.05 4.18
C THR A 25 12.12 10.01 3.63
N PHE A 26 12.26 10.43 2.37
CA PHE A 26 11.30 11.30 1.73
C PHE A 26 9.93 10.62 1.55
N TRP A 27 9.92 9.34 1.17
CA TRP A 27 8.69 8.55 1.12
C TRP A 27 8.03 8.41 2.48
N ASN A 28 8.80 8.14 3.53
CA ASN A 28 8.28 8.08 4.88
C ASN A 28 7.65 9.42 5.30
N VAL A 29 8.31 10.57 5.07
CA VAL A 29 7.77 11.90 5.39
C VAL A 29 6.47 12.20 4.64
N ILE A 30 6.38 11.82 3.36
CA ILE A 30 5.14 12.00 2.61
C ILE A 30 4.02 11.14 3.21
N LEU A 31 4.30 9.86 3.45
CA LEU A 31 3.33 8.91 4.01
C LEU A 31 2.94 9.26 5.45
N ASP A 32 3.83 9.85 6.24
CA ASP A 32 3.64 10.20 7.66
C ASP A 32 2.33 10.94 7.89
N SER A 33 2.07 11.97 7.08
CA SER A 33 0.81 12.74 7.13
C SER A 33 -0.45 11.90 7.02
N ARG A 34 -0.39 10.78 6.27
CA ARG A 34 -1.50 9.86 6.08
C ARG A 34 -1.56 8.78 7.15
N LEU A 35 -0.40 8.38 7.68
CA LEU A 35 -0.31 7.39 8.75
C LEU A 35 -0.76 7.96 10.10
N ASP A 36 -0.53 9.26 10.33
CA ASP A 36 -1.08 9.96 11.49
C ASP A 36 -2.61 9.90 11.53
N GLU A 37 -3.28 10.08 10.38
CA GLU A 37 -4.74 9.94 10.27
C GLU A 37 -5.24 8.51 10.51
N LEU A 38 -4.36 7.50 10.38
CA LEU A 38 -4.67 6.11 10.73
C LEU A 38 -4.51 5.82 12.22
N SER A 39 -3.80 6.66 12.97
CA SER A 39 -3.55 6.42 14.41
C SER A 39 -4.82 6.49 15.26
N GLU A 40 -5.86 7.15 14.75
CA GLU A 40 -7.19 7.22 15.37
C GLU A 40 -8.00 5.92 15.19
N GLU A 41 -7.58 5.06 14.25
CA GLU A 41 -8.23 3.79 13.96
C GLU A 41 -7.53 2.64 14.70
N GLU A 42 -8.29 1.65 15.15
CA GLU A 42 -7.75 0.45 15.79
C GLU A 42 -7.22 -0.53 14.73
N ILE A 43 -6.15 -0.12 14.04
CA ILE A 43 -5.52 -0.80 12.90
C ILE A 43 -4.01 -0.77 13.13
N HIS A 44 -3.36 -1.91 12.90
CA HIS A 44 -1.90 -1.93 12.87
C HIS A 44 -1.42 -1.65 11.45
N TYR A 45 -0.46 -0.75 11.29
CA TYR A 45 0.11 -0.44 9.98
C TYR A 45 1.63 -0.36 10.06
N GLN A 46 2.28 -0.65 8.95
CA GLN A 46 3.72 -0.51 8.78
C GLN A 46 4.01 0.07 7.40
N ALA A 47 4.78 1.14 7.33
CA ALA A 47 5.31 1.68 6.09
C ALA A 47 6.82 1.49 6.04
N PHE A 48 7.34 1.18 4.87
CA PHE A 48 8.77 1.12 4.60
C PHE A 48 9.04 1.50 3.14
N ALA A 49 9.80 2.60 2.97
CA ALA A 49 10.02 3.21 1.67
C ALA A 49 8.68 3.43 0.94
N ASP A 50 8.48 2.82 -0.23
CA ASP A 50 7.28 2.95 -1.05
C ASP A 50 6.19 1.89 -0.75
N ASN A 51 6.42 0.97 0.20
CA ASN A 51 5.48 -0.09 0.56
C ASN A 51 4.77 0.21 1.88
N VAL A 52 3.47 -0.09 1.94
CA VAL A 52 2.63 0.06 3.14
C VAL A 52 1.84 -1.22 3.36
N VAL A 53 1.81 -1.68 4.60
CA VAL A 53 1.02 -2.82 5.07
C VAL A 53 0.00 -2.33 6.07
N LEU A 54 -1.24 -2.75 5.89
CA LEU A 54 -2.35 -2.48 6.81
C LEU A 54 -2.87 -3.83 7.32
N ILE A 55 -3.00 -3.95 8.64
CA ILE A 55 -3.44 -5.17 9.31
C ILE A 55 -4.71 -4.84 10.11
N PHE A 56 -5.78 -5.54 9.75
CA PHE A 56 -7.09 -5.43 10.38
C PHE A 56 -7.36 -6.70 11.18
N SER A 57 -8.02 -6.56 12.33
CA SER A 57 -8.45 -7.68 13.16
C SER A 57 -9.91 -7.51 13.53
N ASP A 58 -10.72 -8.54 13.30
CA ASP A 58 -12.14 -8.54 13.66
C ASP A 58 -12.67 -9.97 13.84
N ARG A 59 -13.82 -10.13 14.50
CA ARG A 59 -14.47 -11.43 14.75
C ARG A 59 -15.26 -11.94 13.55
N SER A 60 -15.64 -11.05 12.63
CA SER A 60 -16.39 -11.36 11.41
C SER A 60 -15.65 -10.88 10.16
N ILE A 61 -15.76 -11.63 9.06
CA ILE A 61 -15.20 -11.23 7.77
C ILE A 61 -15.94 -10.01 7.22
N THR A 62 -17.24 -9.90 7.47
CA THR A 62 -18.05 -8.76 7.00
C THR A 62 -17.59 -7.46 7.62
N SER A 63 -17.40 -7.43 8.95
CA SER A 63 -16.89 -6.23 9.63
C SER A 63 -15.45 -5.93 9.25
N LEU A 64 -14.60 -6.95 9.10
CA LEU A 64 -13.23 -6.77 8.58
C LEU A 64 -13.22 -6.15 7.17
N GLN A 65 -14.09 -6.63 6.28
CA GLN A 65 -14.26 -6.09 4.93
C GLN A 65 -14.74 -4.63 4.96
N GLU A 66 -15.75 -4.32 5.77
CA GLU A 66 -16.27 -2.96 5.92
C GLU A 66 -15.19 -2.01 6.44
N ARG A 67 -14.45 -2.42 7.48
CA ARG A 67 -13.36 -1.62 8.06
C ARG A 67 -12.23 -1.43 7.05
N ALA A 68 -11.81 -2.47 6.34
CA ALA A 68 -10.78 -2.37 5.30
C ALA A 68 -11.19 -1.42 4.17
N ASN A 69 -12.43 -1.52 3.66
CA ASN A 69 -12.92 -0.62 2.62
C ASN A 69 -13.07 0.82 3.13
N SER A 70 -13.56 1.02 4.36
CA SER A 70 -13.70 2.33 4.99
C SER A 70 -12.34 3.05 5.06
N VAL A 71 -11.29 2.32 5.43
CA VAL A 71 -9.94 2.86 5.56
C VAL A 71 -9.27 3.11 4.21
N LEU A 72 -9.47 2.24 3.24
CA LEU A 72 -8.91 2.40 1.90
C LEU A 72 -9.53 3.57 1.11
N LEU A 73 -10.77 3.96 1.41
CA LEU A 73 -11.45 5.07 0.73
C LEU A 73 -10.70 6.40 0.86
N PRO A 74 -10.34 6.89 2.06
CA PRO A 74 -9.58 8.12 2.19
C PRO A 74 -8.11 7.98 1.73
N PHE A 75 -7.53 6.76 1.69
CA PHE A 75 -6.25 6.53 0.99
C PHE A 75 -6.34 6.89 -0.50
N MET A 76 -7.43 6.51 -1.16
CA MET A 76 -7.67 6.85 -2.57
C MET A 76 -7.86 8.37 -2.80
N GLN A 77 -8.34 9.11 -1.79
CA GLN A 77 -8.45 10.57 -1.87
C GLN A 77 -7.08 11.23 -1.69
N TRP A 78 -6.32 10.78 -0.70
CA TRP A 78 -4.96 11.24 -0.45
C TRP A 78 -4.02 11.01 -1.65
N GLU A 79 -4.17 9.88 -2.35
CA GLU A 79 -3.47 9.60 -3.61
C GLU A 79 -3.66 10.73 -4.63
N LYS A 80 -4.91 11.17 -4.82
CA LYS A 80 -5.27 12.23 -5.77
C LYS A 80 -4.72 13.59 -5.34
N LEU A 81 -4.84 13.92 -4.05
CA LEU A 81 -4.36 15.18 -3.50
C LEU A 81 -2.83 15.32 -3.64
N ASN A 82 -2.10 14.25 -3.34
CA ASN A 82 -0.64 14.23 -3.40
C ASN A 82 -0.08 13.94 -4.79
N LYS A 83 -0.95 13.77 -5.81
CA LYS A 83 -0.57 13.41 -7.19
C LYS A 83 0.29 12.15 -7.24
N LEU A 84 0.08 11.25 -6.28
CA LEU A 84 0.69 9.93 -6.22
C LEU A 84 -0.20 8.93 -6.95
N LYS A 85 0.33 7.73 -7.20
CA LYS A 85 -0.46 6.64 -7.74
C LYS A 85 -0.17 5.35 -7.01
N TYR A 86 -1.14 4.80 -6.31
CA TYR A 86 -1.01 3.50 -5.69
C TYR A 86 -1.05 2.42 -6.78
N ALA A 87 -0.18 1.43 -6.64
CA ALA A 87 -0.13 0.30 -7.55
C ALA A 87 -1.24 -0.71 -7.23
N SER A 88 -2.50 -0.35 -7.49
CA SER A 88 -3.67 -1.20 -7.17
C SER A 88 -3.62 -2.61 -7.75
N HIS A 89 -2.88 -2.82 -8.84
CA HIS A 89 -2.64 -4.13 -9.45
C HIS A 89 -1.60 -4.99 -8.71
N LYS A 90 -0.73 -4.35 -7.91
CA LYS A 90 0.27 -5.00 -7.06
C LYS A 90 -0.21 -5.17 -5.62
N THR A 91 -1.21 -4.39 -5.19
CA THR A 91 -1.85 -4.58 -3.90
C THR A 91 -2.48 -5.96 -3.83
N LYS A 92 -2.15 -6.72 -2.79
CA LYS A 92 -2.68 -8.05 -2.48
C LYS A 92 -3.23 -8.07 -1.06
N ILE A 93 -4.11 -9.00 -0.76
CA ILE A 93 -4.62 -9.25 0.59
C ILE A 93 -4.36 -10.70 0.94
N ILE A 94 -3.95 -10.93 2.19
CA ILE A 94 -3.89 -12.25 2.81
C ILE A 94 -4.89 -12.27 3.98
N LEU A 95 -5.57 -13.40 4.17
CA LEU A 95 -6.56 -13.56 5.23
C LEU A 95 -6.14 -14.67 6.20
N PHE A 96 -5.85 -14.27 7.44
CA PHE A 96 -5.60 -15.21 8.53
C PHE A 96 -6.89 -15.50 9.30
N THR A 97 -7.32 -16.76 9.31
CA THR A 97 -8.51 -17.17 10.07
C THR A 97 -8.38 -18.60 10.58
N ARG A 98 -8.88 -18.83 11.81
CA ARG A 98 -8.99 -20.19 12.38
C ARG A 98 -10.29 -20.89 11.99
N LYS A 99 -11.21 -20.21 11.29
CA LYS A 99 -12.49 -20.78 10.87
C LYS A 99 -12.28 -21.67 9.65
N LEU A 100 -12.85 -22.87 9.67
CA LEU A 100 -12.83 -23.79 8.51
C LEU A 100 -13.76 -23.34 7.37
N LYS A 101 -14.83 -22.61 7.70
CA LYS A 101 -15.74 -21.99 6.74
C LYS A 101 -15.78 -20.49 6.98
N TYR A 102 -15.43 -19.72 5.96
CA TYR A 102 -15.48 -18.26 5.98
C TYR A 102 -15.90 -17.75 4.61
N GLY A 103 -16.54 -16.58 4.58
CA GLY A 103 -16.79 -15.87 3.33
C GLY A 103 -15.49 -15.26 2.82
N VAL A 104 -15.34 -15.16 1.50
CA VAL A 104 -14.20 -14.45 0.89
C VAL A 104 -14.44 -12.94 1.01
N PRO A 105 -13.55 -12.16 1.65
CA PRO A 105 -13.71 -10.72 1.76
C PRO A 105 -13.58 -10.05 0.39
N ILE A 106 -14.48 -9.11 0.11
CA ILE A 106 -14.50 -8.29 -1.09
C ILE A 106 -14.00 -6.89 -0.72
N VAL A 107 -12.69 -6.70 -0.85
CA VAL A 107 -12.04 -5.40 -0.63
C VAL A 107 -11.74 -4.77 -1.98
N ARG A 108 -12.07 -3.48 -2.13
CA ARG A 108 -11.93 -2.74 -3.38
C ARG A 108 -10.99 -1.56 -3.22
N MET A 109 -10.11 -1.38 -4.21
CA MET A 109 -9.23 -0.23 -4.33
C MET A 109 -9.28 0.29 -5.76
N ALA A 110 -9.44 1.61 -5.93
CA ALA A 110 -9.59 2.25 -7.24
C ALA A 110 -10.70 1.63 -8.12
N GLY A 111 -11.78 1.13 -7.51
CA GLY A 111 -12.89 0.47 -8.21
C GLY A 111 -12.64 -0.98 -8.65
N LYS A 112 -11.43 -1.52 -8.41
CA LYS A 112 -11.09 -2.93 -8.67
C LYS A 112 -11.08 -3.71 -7.36
N GLN A 113 -11.54 -4.96 -7.41
CA GLN A 113 -11.37 -5.87 -6.29
C GLN A 113 -9.89 -6.24 -6.17
N ILE A 114 -9.36 -6.16 -4.95
CA ILE A 114 -8.01 -6.62 -4.65
C ILE A 114 -8.02 -8.15 -4.60
N GLU A 115 -6.98 -8.76 -5.18
CA GLU A 115 -6.81 -10.21 -5.17
C GLU A 115 -6.47 -10.71 -3.76
N LEU A 116 -7.20 -11.74 -3.33
CA LEU A 116 -6.88 -12.53 -2.15
C LEU A 116 -5.84 -13.59 -2.54
N VAL A 117 -4.72 -13.61 -1.83
CA VAL A 117 -3.62 -14.56 -2.03
C VAL A 117 -3.36 -15.33 -0.76
N ASN A 118 -2.76 -16.52 -0.89
CA ASN A 118 -2.32 -17.32 0.24
C ASN A 118 -0.92 -16.92 0.73
N GLU A 119 -0.13 -16.28 -0.13
CA GLU A 119 1.23 -15.86 0.16
C GLU A 119 1.43 -14.41 -0.30
N LEU A 120 2.07 -13.59 0.54
CA LEU A 120 2.38 -12.21 0.24
C LEU A 120 3.88 -11.95 0.38
N ASN A 121 4.50 -11.37 -0.65
CA ASN A 121 5.90 -10.95 -0.61
C ASN A 121 6.01 -9.47 -0.21
N LEU A 122 6.67 -9.20 0.91
CA LEU A 122 6.95 -7.87 1.43
C LEU A 122 8.45 -7.72 1.67
N LEU A 123 9.12 -6.87 0.89
CA LEU A 123 10.55 -6.58 1.05
C LEU A 123 11.42 -7.85 1.09
N ASP A 124 11.17 -8.77 0.15
CA ASP A 124 11.82 -10.08 0.05
C ASP A 124 11.54 -11.06 1.20
N LEU A 125 10.57 -10.74 2.07
CA LEU A 125 9.99 -11.67 3.04
C LEU A 125 8.67 -12.23 2.51
N THR A 126 8.53 -13.55 2.53
CA THR A 126 7.26 -14.23 2.22
C THR A 126 6.47 -14.45 3.49
N ILE A 127 5.20 -14.08 3.46
CA ILE A 127 4.23 -14.29 4.53
C ILE A 127 3.21 -15.30 4.02
N ASP A 128 3.08 -16.46 4.69
CA ASP A 128 2.19 -17.58 4.39
C ASP A 128 1.21 -17.94 5.54
#